data_AF-A0A1B0DDN6-F1
#
_entry.id   AF-A0A1B0DDN6-F1
#
_cell.length_a   1.000
_cell.length_b   1.000
_cell.length_c   1.000
_cell.angle_alpha   90.00
_cell.angle_beta   90.00
_cell.angle_gamma   90.00
#
_symmetry.space_group_name_H-M   'P 1'
#
loop_
_entity.id
_entity.type
_entity.pdbx_description
1 polymer ?
#
loop_
_entity_poly.entity_id
_entity_poly.type
_entity_poly.pdbx_seq_one_letter_code
_entity_poly.pdbx_strand_id
1 'polypeptide(L)'
;MSRNKDKYENNNPRRQTVFLSPEDIAAGRKTNWQAVEITGNVRNLSPSLWQFEHLTALYLNDNNLLRLPSDIGQLANLKTLDLSSNKLRSLPAELGDLIQLRCV
;
A
#
# COMPACT_ATOMS: atom_id res chain seq x y z
N MET A 1 23.22 7.72 -18.78
CA MET A 1 22.26 8.73 -18.32
C MET A 1 21.69 8.25 -16.99
N SER A 2 22.24 8.74 -15.89
CA SER A 2 21.87 8.32 -14.53
C SER A 2 20.44 8.73 -14.25
N ARG A 3 19.53 7.76 -14.14
CA ARG A 3 18.21 7.98 -13.53
C ARG A 3 18.46 8.33 -12.08
N ASN A 4 18.22 9.59 -11.71
CA ASN A 4 18.25 10.13 -10.35
C ASN A 4 17.37 9.26 -9.43
N LYS A 5 17.95 8.21 -8.85
CA LYS A 5 17.34 7.42 -7.78
C LYS A 5 17.35 8.19 -6.46
N ASP A 6 18.14 9.26 -6.38
CA ASP A 6 18.40 10.04 -5.17
C ASP A 6 17.28 11.03 -4.81
N LYS A 7 16.29 11.24 -5.70
CA LYS A 7 15.11 12.07 -5.38
C LYS A 7 14.00 11.33 -4.63
N TYR A 8 14.12 10.01 -4.49
CA TYR A 8 13.19 9.17 -3.72
C TYR A 8 13.94 8.35 -2.66
N GLU A 9 15.05 8.88 -2.11
CA GLU A 9 15.45 8.51 -0.76
C GLU A 9 14.42 9.09 0.21
N ASN A 10 13.28 8.41 0.28
CA ASN A 10 12.32 8.62 1.33
C ASN A 10 13.02 8.18 2.61
N ASN A 11 13.42 9.15 3.42
CA ASN A 11 14.02 9.01 4.75
C ASN A 11 12.98 8.49 5.77
N ASN A 12 12.11 7.57 5.33
CA ASN A 12 11.05 6.99 6.09
C ASN A 12 11.69 5.90 6.97
N PRO A 13 11.68 6.04 8.31
CA PRO A 13 12.25 5.04 9.22
C PRO A 13 11.61 3.64 9.08
N ARG A 14 10.54 3.52 8.29
CA ARG A 14 9.84 2.28 7.93
C ARG A 14 10.63 1.33 7.03
N ARG A 15 11.70 1.77 6.34
CA ARG A 15 12.60 0.85 5.62
C ARG A 15 13.32 -0.17 6.52
N GLN A 16 13.26 -0.01 7.85
CA GLN A 16 13.82 -0.95 8.82
C GLN A 16 12.87 -2.09 9.23
N THR A 17 11.58 -2.01 8.92
CA THR A 17 10.62 -3.04 9.34
C THR A 17 10.24 -3.91 8.16
N VAL A 18 10.95 -5.03 8.02
CA VAL A 18 10.56 -6.13 7.12
C VAL A 18 9.25 -6.72 7.65
N PHE A 19 8.13 -6.18 7.20
CA PHE A 19 6.81 -6.73 7.49
C PHE A 19 6.59 -7.94 6.60
N LEU A 20 6.97 -9.13 7.08
CA LEU A 20 6.48 -10.47 6.70
C LEU A 20 7.54 -11.51 7.08
N SER A 21 7.71 -11.76 8.38
CA SER A 21 8.30 -13.04 8.78
C SER A 21 7.26 -14.15 8.53
N PRO A 22 7.65 -15.37 8.14
CA PRO A 22 6.75 -16.52 8.05
C PRO A 22 5.99 -16.79 9.36
N GLU A 23 6.56 -16.36 10.50
CA GLU A 23 6.00 -16.49 11.84
C GLU A 23 4.79 -15.57 12.07
N ASP A 24 4.78 -14.36 11.48
CA ASP A 24 3.63 -13.46 11.54
C ASP A 24 2.42 -13.97 10.73
N ILE A 25 2.69 -14.71 9.65
CA ILE A 25 1.67 -15.40 8.85
C ILE A 25 1.07 -16.58 9.63
N ALA A 26 1.91 -17.32 10.36
CA ALA A 26 1.50 -18.49 11.16
C ALA A 26 0.68 -18.11 12.41
N ALA A 27 0.88 -16.91 12.96
CA ALA A 27 0.25 -16.46 14.20
C ALA A 27 -1.21 -15.98 14.08
N GLY A 28 -1.85 -16.05 12.89
CA GLY A 28 -3.24 -15.62 12.70
C GLY A 28 -3.49 -14.11 12.87
N ARG A 29 -2.42 -13.31 13.04
CA ARG A 29 -2.46 -11.86 13.32
C ARG A 29 -2.80 -10.99 12.10
N LYS A 30 -3.41 -11.54 11.04
CA LYS A 30 -3.69 -10.79 9.80
C LYS A 30 -4.70 -9.64 9.98
N THR A 31 -5.43 -9.61 11.09
CA THR A 31 -6.44 -8.57 11.37
C THR A 31 -5.86 -7.28 11.94
N ASN A 32 -4.72 -7.29 12.64
CA ASN A 32 -4.20 -6.11 13.37
C ASN A 32 -3.11 -5.33 12.63
N TRP A 33 -3.00 -5.49 11.32
CA TRP A 33 -1.93 -4.86 10.57
C TRP A 33 -2.23 -3.38 10.39
N GLN A 34 -1.42 -2.53 11.01
CA GLN A 34 -1.56 -1.08 10.90
C GLN A 34 -0.91 -0.52 9.64
N ALA A 35 0.13 -1.17 9.12
CA ALA A 35 0.83 -0.76 7.91
C ALA A 35 1.22 -1.97 7.05
N VAL A 36 1.08 -1.83 5.73
CA VAL A 36 1.48 -2.84 4.74
C VAL A 36 2.31 -2.15 3.67
N GLU A 37 3.45 -2.74 3.32
CA GLU A 37 4.23 -2.35 2.15
C GLU A 37 4.31 -3.55 1.20
N ILE A 38 3.98 -3.31 -0.07
CA ILE A 38 4.07 -4.32 -1.12
C ILE A 38 5.05 -3.79 -2.16
N THR A 39 6.13 -4.53 -2.38
CA THR A 39 7.12 -4.24 -3.42
C THR A 39 7.37 -5.50 -4.24
N GLY A 40 8.03 -5.36 -5.39
CA GLY A 40 8.38 -6.52 -6.23
C GLY A 40 7.62 -6.62 -7.55
N ASN A 41 7.31 -5.47 -8.17
CA ASN A 41 6.82 -5.42 -9.55
C ASN A 41 5.39 -5.96 -9.72
N VAL A 42 4.54 -5.77 -8.69
CA VAL A 42 3.17 -6.27 -8.63
C VAL A 42 2.31 -5.58 -9.68
N ARG A 43 1.47 -6.36 -10.38
CA ARG A 43 0.53 -5.85 -11.41
C ARG A 43 -0.91 -5.80 -10.94
N ASN A 44 -1.31 -6.76 -10.09
CA ASN A 44 -2.65 -6.91 -9.56
C ASN A 44 -2.56 -7.20 -8.06
N LEU A 45 -3.48 -6.65 -7.28
CA LEU A 45 -3.60 -6.90 -5.84
C LEU A 45 -4.70 -7.92 -5.57
N SER A 46 -4.49 -8.79 -4.60
CA SER A 46 -5.50 -9.76 -4.17
C SER A 46 -6.67 -9.06 -3.46
N PRO A 47 -7.93 -9.46 -3.72
CA PRO A 47 -9.10 -8.91 -3.01
C PRO A 47 -9.04 -9.05 -1.49
N SER A 48 -8.28 -10.02 -0.99
CA SER A 48 -8.07 -10.24 0.45
C SER A 48 -7.37 -9.06 1.15
N LEU A 49 -6.65 -8.21 0.41
CA LEU A 49 -5.96 -7.04 0.97
C LEU A 49 -6.94 -5.99 1.52
N TRP A 50 -8.15 -5.96 0.98
CA TRP A 50 -9.18 -4.97 1.33
C TRP A 50 -9.92 -5.32 2.62
N GLN A 51 -9.73 -6.53 3.14
CA GLN A 51 -10.33 -7.01 4.39
C GLN A 51 -9.52 -6.58 5.64
N PHE A 52 -8.45 -5.80 5.46
CA PHE A 52 -7.63 -5.31 6.58
C PHE A 52 -8.24 -4.07 7.22
N GLU A 53 -9.24 -4.29 8.07
CA GLU A 53 -10.01 -3.23 8.74
C GLU A 53 -9.17 -2.28 9.60
N HIS A 54 -8.03 -2.76 10.12
CA HIS A 54 -7.13 -1.98 10.97
C HIS A 54 -5.99 -1.29 10.20
N LEU A 55 -5.99 -1.38 8.87
CA LEU A 55 -4.92 -0.82 8.05
C LEU A 55 -4.99 0.71 8.02
N THR A 56 -3.90 1.34 8.44
CA THR A 56 -3.76 2.80 8.48
C THR A 56 -2.75 3.32 7.45
N ALA A 57 -1.81 2.50 6.99
CA ALA A 57 -0.84 2.87 5.96
C ALA A 57 -0.66 1.76 4.92
N LEU A 58 -0.74 2.11 3.64
CA LEU A 58 -0.54 1.19 2.53
C LEU A 58 0.48 1.77 1.56
N TYR A 59 1.63 1.12 1.45
CA TYR A 59 2.70 1.49 0.53
C TYR A 59 2.73 0.51 -0.63
N LEU A 60 2.46 1.02 -1.82
CA LEU A 60 2.49 0.26 -3.08
C LEU A 60 3.45 0.91 -4.06
N ASN A 61 4.37 1.74 -3.59
CA ASN A 61 5.33 2.44 -4.44
C ASN A 61 6.20 1.45 -5.24
N ASP A 62 6.69 1.90 -6.39
CA ASP A 62 7.59 1.14 -7.26
C ASP A 62 7.03 -0.22 -7.73
N ASN A 63 5.73 -0.26 -8.05
CA ASN A 63 5.06 -1.41 -8.65
C ASN A 63 4.59 -1.13 -10.09
N ASN A 64 3.99 -2.13 -10.73
CA ASN A 64 3.42 -2.02 -12.08
C ASN A 64 1.89 -2.09 -12.03
N LEU A 65 1.26 -1.55 -10.98
CA LEU A 65 -0.19 -1.54 -10.87
C LEU A 65 -0.77 -0.72 -12.02
N LEU A 66 -1.68 -1.34 -12.79
CA LEU A 66 -2.36 -0.70 -13.92
C LEU A 66 -3.68 -0.05 -13.50
N ARG A 67 -4.33 -0.65 -12.51
CA ARG A 67 -5.58 -0.21 -11.91
C ARG A 67 -5.59 -0.56 -10.43
N LEU A 68 -6.39 0.17 -9.68
CA LEU A 68 -6.73 -0.12 -8.30
C LEU A 68 -8.22 -0.53 -8.26
N PRO A 69 -8.59 -1.60 -7.56
CA PRO A 69 -9.99 -2.02 -7.47
C PRO A 69 -10.79 -1.06 -6.58
N SER A 70 -12.10 -1.00 -6.81
CA SER A 70 -13.06 -0.22 -6.01
C SER A 70 -13.10 -0.65 -4.55
N ASP A 71 -12.76 -1.91 -4.27
CA ASP A 71 -12.69 -2.47 -2.92
C ASP A 71 -11.71 -1.73 -1.99
N ILE A 72 -10.81 -0.89 -2.50
CA ILE A 72 -9.95 -0.04 -1.66
C ILE A 72 -10.74 0.87 -0.72
N GLY A 73 -11.98 1.23 -1.08
CA GLY A 73 -12.89 1.99 -0.21
C GLY A 73 -13.25 1.26 1.10
N GLN A 74 -13.04 -0.06 1.19
CA GLN A 74 -13.25 -0.82 2.43
C GLN A 74 -12.23 -0.50 3.52
N LEU A 75 -11.07 0.09 3.16
CA LEU A 75 -10.02 0.45 4.10
C LEU A 75 -10.35 1.76 4.83
N ALA A 76 -11.48 1.83 5.54
CA ALA A 76 -12.01 3.06 6.16
C ALA A 76 -11.04 3.77 7.13
N ASN A 77 -10.10 3.03 7.72
CA ASN A 77 -9.08 3.56 8.64
C ASN A 77 -7.78 3.99 7.93
N LEU A 78 -7.72 3.91 6.60
CA LEU A 78 -6.51 4.21 5.84
C LEU A 78 -6.22 5.71 5.87
N LYS A 79 -5.05 6.05 6.41
CA LYS A 79 -4.57 7.42 6.56
C LYS A 79 -3.47 7.77 5.57
N THR A 80 -2.74 6.78 5.09
CA THR A 80 -1.61 6.97 4.18
C THR A 80 -1.68 5.95 3.07
N LEU A 81 -1.67 6.42 1.83
CA LEU A 81 -1.62 5.59 0.64
C LEU A 81 -0.54 6.13 -0.30
N ASP A 82 0.48 5.33 -0.53
CA ASP A 82 1.55 5.65 -1.48
C ASP A 82 1.40 4.76 -2.72
N LEU A 83 1.10 5.39 -3.86
CA LEU A 83 0.98 4.75 -5.17
C LEU A 83 2.07 5.23 -6.13
N SER A 84 3.11 5.90 -5.62
CA SER A 84 4.17 6.48 -6.45
C SER A 84 4.87 5.44 -7.32
N SER A 85 5.41 5.86 -8.46
CA SER A 85 6.09 4.97 -9.41
C SER A 85 5.26 3.78 -9.91
N ASN A 86 3.92 3.88 -9.95
CA ASN A 86 3.04 2.91 -10.61
C ASN A 86 2.63 3.31 -12.03
N LYS A 87 1.91 2.43 -12.73
CA LYS A 87 1.38 2.65 -14.09
C LYS A 87 -0.14 2.82 -14.09
N LEU A 88 -0.68 3.40 -13.00
CA LEU A 88 -2.10 3.60 -12.81
C LEU A 88 -2.61 4.60 -13.86
N ARG A 89 -3.65 4.20 -14.62
CA ARG A 89 -4.30 5.08 -15.60
C ARG A 89 -5.45 5.87 -15.00
N SER A 90 -6.06 5.33 -13.96
CA SER A 90 -7.21 5.91 -13.27
C SER A 90 -7.20 5.42 -11.82
N LEU A 91 -7.76 6.25 -10.94
CA LEU A 91 -8.08 5.87 -9.57
C LEU A 91 -9.58 5.58 -9.45
N PRO A 92 -10.00 4.60 -8.63
CA PRO A 92 -11.40 4.32 -8.33
C PRO A 92 -12.05 5.52 -7.64
N ALA A 93 -13.36 5.72 -7.85
CA ALA A 93 -14.10 6.81 -7.21
C ALA A 93 -14.22 6.59 -5.69
N GLU A 94 -14.21 5.33 -5.28
CA GLU A 94 -14.26 4.83 -3.91
C GLU A 94 -13.03 5.26 -3.08
N LEU A 95 -11.96 5.76 -3.71
CA LEU A 95 -10.88 6.44 -2.98
C LEU A 95 -11.39 7.69 -2.25
N GLY A 96 -12.47 8.30 -2.75
CA GLY A 96 -13.15 9.43 -2.13
C GLY A 96 -13.90 9.07 -0.85
N ASP A 97 -14.25 7.79 -0.66
CA ASP A 97 -14.90 7.32 0.57
C ASP A 97 -13.91 7.23 1.74
N LEU A 98 -12.60 7.24 1.43
CA LEU A 98 -11.53 7.22 2.42
C LEU A 98 -11.31 8.61 3.02
N ILE A 99 -12.25 9.05 3.86
CA ILE A 99 -12.25 10.40 4.47
C ILE A 99 -11.00 10.71 5.31
N GLN A 100 -10.31 9.69 5.82
CA GLN A 100 -9.09 9.85 6.62
C GLN A 100 -7.81 9.86 5.77
N LEU A 101 -7.93 9.58 4.48
CA LEU A 101 -6.80 9.37 3.60
C LEU A 101 -6.07 10.68 3.32
N ARG A 102 -4.77 10.66 3.58
CA ARG A 102 -3.83 11.68 3.12
C ARG A 102 -2.97 11.06 2.04
N CYS A 103 -3.04 11.62 0.84
CA CYS A 103 -2.02 11.38 -0.18
C CYS A 103 -0.72 12.04 0.25
N VAL A 104 0.38 11.30 0.13
CA VAL A 104 1.75 11.76 0.39
C VAL A 104 2.56 11.62 -0.88
#